data_AF-A0A5S4FFK5-F1
#
_entry.id   AF-A0A5S4FFK5-F1
#
_cell.length_a   1.000
_cell.length_b   1.000
_cell.length_c   1.000
_cell.angle_alpha   90.00
_cell.angle_beta   90.00
_cell.angle_gamma   90.00
#
_symmetry.space_group_name_H-M   'P 1'
#
loop_
_entity.id
_entity.type
_entity.pdbx_description
1 polymer ?
#
loop_
_entity_poly.entity_id
_entity_poly.type
_entity_poly.pdbx_seq_one_letter_code
_entity_poly.pdbx_strand_id
1 'polypeptide(L)'
;MNQFVFVQDGQLCWDAEGGCVSCGTGWCEQFGSGETPEDIRGPLLAEHGPSRLCVTDPVPSLVSVLKVLREVWEVSLPRARELAGELTDTGLVGTLAEMEFLKIRLRSRGVAAEVRPAGGPAPW
;
A
#
# COMPACT_ATOMS: atom_id res chain seq x y z
N MET A 1 -10.11 -1.79 19.04
CA MET A 1 -9.41 -0.75 18.29
C MET A 1 -9.44 -1.19 16.86
N ASN A 2 -10.04 -0.40 16.00
CA ASN A 2 -10.23 -0.71 14.59
C ASN A 2 -9.26 0.16 13.80
N GLN A 3 -8.57 -0.45 12.86
CA GLN A 3 -7.55 0.22 12.06
C GLN A 3 -7.91 0.07 10.59
N PHE A 4 -7.70 1.12 9.82
CA PHE A 4 -8.12 1.17 8.44
C PHE A 4 -7.05 1.85 7.57
N VAL A 5 -6.86 1.31 6.38
CA VAL A 5 -6.18 1.99 5.27
C VAL A 5 -7.15 1.99 4.10
N PHE A 6 -7.39 3.15 3.51
CA PHE A 6 -8.40 3.35 2.48
C PHE A 6 -7.95 4.41 1.46
N VAL A 7 -8.66 4.48 0.35
CA VAL A 7 -8.42 5.50 -0.69
C VAL A 7 -9.55 6.52 -0.63
N GLN A 8 -9.22 7.78 -0.39
CA GLN A 8 -10.17 8.89 -0.41
C GLN A 8 -9.60 10.03 -1.27
N ASP A 9 -10.41 10.58 -2.17
CA ASP A 9 -10.02 11.68 -3.08
C ASP A 9 -8.71 11.44 -3.86
N GLY A 10 -8.41 10.18 -4.16
CA GLY A 10 -7.20 9.79 -4.89
C GLY A 10 -5.92 9.79 -4.05
N GLN A 11 -6.04 9.87 -2.72
CA GLN A 11 -4.97 9.74 -1.74
C GLN A 11 -5.14 8.46 -0.93
N LEU A 12 -4.01 7.92 -0.46
CA LEU A 12 -4.00 6.85 0.52
C LEU A 12 -4.15 7.48 1.91
N CYS A 13 -5.19 7.10 2.62
CA CYS A 13 -5.53 7.58 3.94
C CYS A 13 -5.54 6.43 4.94
N TRP A 14 -5.33 6.76 6.20
CA TRP A 14 -5.36 5.82 7.31
C TRP A 14 -6.10 6.43 8.50
N ASP A 15 -6.76 5.57 9.27
CA ASP A 15 -7.47 5.93 10.49
C ASP A 15 -7.34 4.81 11.53
N ALA A 16 -7.30 5.18 12.80
CA ALA A 16 -7.35 4.29 13.94
C ALA A 16 -8.42 4.77 14.91
N GLU A 17 -9.42 3.93 15.13
CA GLU A 17 -10.59 4.23 15.97
C GLU A 17 -10.66 3.30 17.18
N GLY A 18 -11.11 3.86 18.31
CA GLY A 18 -11.35 3.14 19.54
C GLY A 18 -12.79 3.26 20.01
N GLY A 19 -13.17 2.37 20.92
CA GLY A 19 -14.50 2.37 21.52
C GLY A 19 -14.45 1.84 22.94
N CYS A 20 -15.17 2.51 23.85
CA CYS A 20 -15.26 2.07 25.23
C CYS A 20 -16.35 1.01 25.34
N VAL A 21 -15.97 -0.20 25.73
CA VAL A 21 -16.91 -1.32 25.89
C VAL A 21 -17.96 -1.05 26.98
N SER A 22 -17.64 -0.22 27.96
CA SER A 22 -18.53 0.07 29.10
C SER A 22 -19.63 1.08 28.78
N CYS A 23 -19.31 2.16 28.06
CA CYS A 23 -20.27 3.24 27.78
C CYS A 23 -20.61 3.44 26.30
N GLY A 24 -19.92 2.74 25.39
CA GLY A 24 -20.15 2.84 23.94
C GLY A 24 -19.56 4.09 23.29
N THR A 25 -18.90 4.99 24.03
CA THR A 25 -18.23 6.16 23.44
C THR A 25 -17.11 5.71 22.51
N GLY A 26 -17.16 6.16 21.25
CA GLY A 26 -16.09 6.01 20.27
C GLY A 26 -15.14 7.20 20.26
N TRP A 27 -13.93 7.02 19.76
CA TRP A 27 -12.95 8.08 19.50
C TRP A 27 -12.11 7.75 18.28
N CYS A 28 -11.66 8.78 17.56
CA CYS A 28 -10.59 8.66 16.56
C CYS A 28 -9.26 8.94 17.26
N GLU A 29 -8.32 8.00 17.22
CA GLU A 29 -6.98 8.16 17.80
C GLU A 29 -6.05 8.88 16.84
N GLN A 30 -6.04 8.45 15.58
CA GLN A 30 -5.09 8.96 14.60
C GLN A 30 -5.73 8.92 13.22
N PHE A 31 -5.56 9.99 12.44
CA PHE A 31 -5.97 10.04 11.03
C PHE A 31 -4.89 10.75 10.21
N GLY A 32 -4.70 10.33 8.96
CA GLY A 32 -3.73 10.96 8.08
C GLY A 32 -3.72 10.39 6.67
N SER A 33 -2.78 10.89 5.86
CA SER A 33 -2.57 10.46 4.48
C SER A 33 -1.08 10.25 4.19
N GLY A 34 -0.76 9.41 3.20
CA GLY A 34 0.61 9.12 2.78
C GLY A 34 1.08 7.73 3.20
N GLU A 35 2.34 7.62 3.62
CA GLU A 35 2.88 6.36 4.16
C GLU A 35 2.11 5.96 5.44
N THR A 36 1.63 4.73 5.50
CA THR A 36 0.90 4.20 6.65
C THR A 36 1.84 4.02 7.84
N PRO A 37 1.57 4.62 9.01
CA PRO A 37 2.33 4.40 10.24
C PRO A 37 2.39 2.92 10.64
N GLU A 38 3.51 2.47 11.19
CA GLU A 38 3.74 1.04 11.48
C GLU A 38 2.77 0.48 12.53
N ASP A 39 2.31 1.29 13.48
CA ASP A 39 1.32 0.93 14.49
C ASP A 39 -0.08 0.69 13.92
N ILE A 40 -0.36 1.19 12.71
CA ILE A 40 -1.58 0.90 11.92
C ILE A 40 -1.31 -0.20 10.89
N ARG A 41 -0.17 -0.13 10.21
CA ARG A 41 0.23 -1.06 9.15
C ARG A 41 0.44 -2.48 9.69
N GLY A 42 1.12 -2.62 10.82
CA GLY A 42 1.49 -3.89 11.42
C GLY A 42 0.27 -4.77 11.76
N PRO A 43 -0.74 -4.28 12.50
CA PRO A 43 -1.92 -5.08 12.80
C PRO A 43 -2.77 -5.40 11.57
N LEU A 44 -2.87 -4.49 10.60
CA LEU A 44 -3.53 -4.78 9.31
C LEU A 44 -2.85 -5.92 8.56
N LEU A 45 -1.52 -5.95 8.54
CA LEU A 45 -0.75 -7.06 7.96
C LEU A 45 -0.93 -8.36 8.75
N ALA A 46 -1.03 -8.29 10.08
CA ALA A 46 -1.25 -9.46 10.93
C ALA A 46 -2.66 -10.05 10.73
N GLU A 47 -3.67 -9.21 10.56
CA GLU A 47 -5.07 -9.63 10.40
C GLU A 47 -5.37 -10.14 8.99
N HIS A 48 -4.93 -9.43 7.95
CA HIS A 48 -5.31 -9.72 6.58
C HIS A 48 -4.21 -10.38 5.75
N GLY A 49 -2.99 -10.43 6.28
CA GLY A 49 -1.82 -10.90 5.56
C GLY A 49 -1.28 -9.88 4.54
N PRO A 50 -0.03 -10.07 4.09
CA PRO A 50 0.58 -9.22 3.09
C PRO A 50 0.03 -9.47 1.68
N SER A 51 -0.06 -8.39 0.89
CA SER A 51 -0.31 -8.42 -0.55
C SER A 51 0.95 -8.00 -1.31
N ARG A 52 1.12 -8.55 -2.51
CA ARG A 52 2.24 -8.29 -3.42
C ARG A 52 1.74 -7.62 -4.69
N LEU A 53 2.38 -6.53 -5.08
CA LEU A 53 2.19 -5.84 -6.35
C LEU A 53 3.32 -6.22 -7.32
N CYS A 54 2.97 -6.73 -8.49
CA CYS A 54 3.92 -7.06 -9.56
C CYS A 54 3.57 -6.29 -10.83
N VAL A 55 4.58 -5.76 -11.54
CA VAL A 55 4.39 -5.26 -12.91
C VAL A 55 4.16 -6.44 -13.85
N THR A 56 3.24 -6.28 -14.80
CA THR A 56 2.94 -7.30 -15.81
C THR A 56 3.55 -6.99 -17.17
N ASP A 57 3.96 -5.74 -17.39
CA ASP A 57 4.63 -5.34 -18.62
C ASP A 57 6.11 -5.76 -18.58
N PRO A 58 6.66 -6.33 -19.68
CA PRO A 58 8.05 -6.78 -19.73
C PRO A 58 9.07 -5.64 -19.65
N VAL A 59 8.66 -4.40 -19.97
CA VAL A 59 9.52 -3.20 -19.87
C VAL A 59 8.66 -2.02 -19.41
N PRO A 60 8.42 -1.87 -18.09
CA PRO A 60 7.66 -0.73 -17.59
C PRO A 60 8.44 0.57 -17.78
N SER A 61 7.73 1.68 -18.02
CA SER A 61 8.34 3.01 -18.02
C SER A 61 8.91 3.32 -16.63
N LEU A 62 10.23 3.21 -16.46
CA LEU A 62 10.91 3.49 -15.19
C LEU A 62 10.60 4.92 -14.69
N VAL A 63 10.49 5.88 -15.60
CA VAL A 63 10.12 7.27 -15.26
C VAL A 63 8.71 7.33 -14.66
N SER A 64 7.75 6.61 -15.25
CA SER A 64 6.38 6.54 -14.74
C SER A 64 6.34 5.88 -13.35
N VAL A 65 7.08 4.79 -13.16
CA VAL A 65 7.19 4.08 -11.88
C VAL A 65 7.79 4.98 -10.79
N LEU A 66 8.95 5.59 -11.05
CA LEU A 66 9.61 6.48 -10.09
C LEU A 66 8.73 7.67 -9.71
N LYS A 67 8.00 8.23 -10.68
CA LYS A 67 7.07 9.34 -10.42
C LYS A 67 5.94 8.93 -9.49
N VAL A 68 5.34 7.74 -9.69
CA VAL A 68 4.29 7.22 -8.81
C VAL A 68 4.81 7.01 -7.40
N LEU A 69 5.92 6.28 -7.23
CA LEU A 69 6.45 5.93 -5.91
C LEU A 69 6.79 7.19 -5.09
N ARG A 70 7.37 8.20 -5.73
CA ARG A 70 7.69 9.48 -5.07
C ARG A 70 6.46 10.31 -4.71
N GLU A 71 5.43 10.32 -5.55
CA GLU A 71 4.20 11.08 -5.26
C GLU A 71 3.33 10.40 -4.21
N VAL A 72 3.31 9.07 -4.18
CA VAL A 72 2.43 8.30 -3.29
C VAL A 72 3.01 8.21 -1.88
N TRP A 73 4.31 7.99 -1.78
CA TRP A 73 4.98 7.79 -0.48
C TRP A 73 5.90 8.94 -0.07
N GLU A 74 5.96 10.01 -0.86
CA GLU A 74 6.79 11.19 -0.58
C GLU A 74 8.29 10.87 -0.36
N VAL A 75 8.75 9.75 -0.89
CA VAL A 75 10.12 9.25 -0.71
C VAL A 75 11.16 9.99 -1.57
N SER A 76 12.41 9.93 -1.12
CA SER A 76 13.56 10.42 -1.88
C SER A 76 13.75 9.65 -3.20
N LEU A 77 14.43 10.26 -4.17
CA LEU A 77 14.73 9.60 -5.44
C LEU A 77 15.55 8.31 -5.29
N PRO A 78 16.59 8.24 -4.42
CA PRO A 78 17.28 6.98 -4.15
C PRO A 78 16.34 5.89 -3.63
N ARG A 79 15.50 6.20 -2.64
CA ARG A 79 14.55 5.22 -2.10
C ARG A 79 13.52 4.78 -3.13
N ALA A 80 13.04 5.71 -3.96
CA ALA A 80 12.14 5.37 -5.06
C ALA A 80 12.80 4.45 -6.10
N ARG A 81 14.11 4.56 -6.34
CA ARG A 81 14.86 3.67 -7.24
C ARG A 81 14.98 2.25 -6.68
N GLU A 82 15.23 2.11 -5.38
CA GLU A 82 15.23 0.81 -4.70
C GLU A 82 13.87 0.13 -4.85
N LEU A 83 12.80 0.84 -4.50
CA LEU A 83 11.42 0.36 -4.60
C LEU A 83 11.03 0.03 -6.05
N ALA A 84 11.49 0.82 -7.03
CA ALA A 84 11.26 0.51 -8.43
C ALA A 84 11.97 -0.78 -8.85
N GLY A 85 13.20 -1.01 -8.37
CA GLY A 85 13.94 -2.26 -8.59
C GLY A 85 13.21 -3.46 -7.98
N GLU A 86 12.79 -3.36 -6.72
CA GLU A 86 11.99 -4.37 -6.04
C GLU A 86 10.70 -4.69 -6.81
N LEU A 87 9.96 -3.65 -7.24
CA LEU A 87 8.72 -3.78 -8.01
C LEU A 87 8.91 -4.56 -9.32
N THR A 88 10.04 -4.33 -10.01
CA THR A 88 10.34 -4.98 -11.29
C THR A 88 10.91 -6.40 -11.14
N ASP A 89 11.50 -6.73 -10.00
CA ASP A 89 12.15 -8.01 -9.77
C ASP A 89 11.22 -9.00 -9.05
N THR A 90 10.94 -8.73 -7.77
CA THR A 90 10.16 -9.64 -6.90
C THR A 90 8.76 -9.12 -6.60
N GLY A 91 8.46 -7.86 -6.91
CA GLY A 91 7.23 -7.17 -6.56
C GLY A 91 7.27 -6.54 -5.16
N LEU A 92 6.55 -5.44 -4.99
CA LEU A 92 6.44 -4.72 -3.71
C LEU A 92 5.44 -5.40 -2.79
N VAL A 93 5.69 -5.36 -1.48
CA VAL A 93 4.83 -5.99 -0.47
C VAL A 93 4.29 -4.96 0.50
N GLY A 94 3.00 -5.04 0.80
CA GLY A 94 2.34 -4.21 1.81
C GLY A 94 0.90 -4.64 2.06
N THR A 95 0.10 -3.74 2.62
CA THR A 95 -1.33 -4.00 2.83
C THR A 95 -2.05 -4.07 1.49
N LEU A 96 -3.20 -4.75 1.45
CA LEU A 96 -4.01 -4.82 0.23
C LEU A 96 -4.36 -3.44 -0.31
N ALA A 97 -4.76 -2.52 0.58
CA ALA A 97 -5.13 -1.15 0.21
C ALA A 97 -3.97 -0.36 -0.39
N GLU A 98 -2.77 -0.47 0.18
CA GLU A 98 -1.55 0.15 -0.37
C GLU A 98 -1.23 -0.38 -1.77
N MET A 99 -1.29 -1.70 -1.96
CA MET A 99 -0.95 -2.32 -3.24
C MET A 99 -1.98 -1.99 -4.33
N GLU A 100 -3.27 -2.02 -4.01
CA GLU A 100 -4.33 -1.63 -4.97
C GLU A 100 -4.26 -0.13 -5.29
N PHE A 101 -3.93 0.72 -4.32
CA PHE A 101 -3.73 2.15 -4.58
C PHE A 101 -2.57 2.38 -5.56
N LEU A 102 -1.42 1.76 -5.33
CA LEU A 102 -0.28 1.83 -6.26
C LEU A 102 -0.64 1.31 -7.66
N LYS A 103 -1.34 0.17 -7.75
CA LYS A 103 -1.81 -0.39 -9.02
C LYS A 103 -2.64 0.61 -9.81
N ILE A 104 -3.59 1.30 -9.16
CA ILE A 104 -4.40 2.35 -9.81
C ILE A 104 -3.51 3.50 -10.32
N ARG A 105 -2.54 3.95 -9.52
CA ARG A 105 -1.64 5.06 -9.86
C ARG A 105 -0.63 4.70 -10.97
N LEU A 106 -0.19 3.45 -11.01
CA LEU A 106 0.66 2.91 -12.08
C LEU A 106 -0.14 2.80 -13.38
N ARG A 107 -1.36 2.24 -13.31
CA ARG A 107 -2.25 2.10 -14.46
C ARG A 107 -2.60 3.45 -15.10
N SER A 108 -2.84 4.50 -14.30
CA SER A 108 -3.11 5.84 -14.83
C SER A 108 -1.93 6.45 -15.59
N ARG A 109 -0.72 5.88 -15.46
CA ARG A 109 0.49 6.23 -16.21
C ARG A 109 0.91 5.18 -17.23
N GLY A 110 0.01 4.27 -17.58
CA GLY A 110 0.25 3.23 -18.58
C GLY A 110 1.21 2.13 -18.15
N VAL A 111 1.38 1.90 -16.84
CA VAL A 111 2.14 0.77 -16.30
C VAL A 111 1.15 -0.28 -15.81
N ALA A 112 1.10 -1.44 -16.46
CA ALA A 112 0.23 -2.54 -16.05
C ALA A 112 0.84 -3.28 -14.84
N ALA A 113 0.00 -3.52 -13.83
CA ALA A 113 0.39 -4.21 -12.60
C ALA A 113 -0.78 -5.01 -12.01
N GLU A 114 -0.44 -6.06 -11.28
CA GLU A 114 -1.38 -6.95 -10.60
C GLU A 114 -1.05 -7.04 -9.10
N VAL A 115 -2.11 -7.12 -8.29
CA VAL A 115 -2.00 -7.40 -6.86
C VAL A 115 -2.39 -8.86 -6.63
N ARG A 116 -1.59 -9.56 -5.83
CA ARG A 116 -1.82 -10.96 -5.44
C ARG A 116 -1.53 -11.12 -3.94
N PRO A 117 -2.13 -12.10 -3.24
CA PRO A 117 -1.69 -12.45 -1.90
C PRO A 117 -0.19 -12.78 -1.91
N ALA A 118 0.58 -12.19 -0.99
CA ALA A 118 2.01 -12.51 -0.86
C ALA A 118 2.22 -13.83 -0.07
N GLY A 119 1.16 -14.32 0.59
CA GLY A 119 1.09 -15.62 1.24
C GLY A 119 0.03 -16.52 0.61
N GLY A 120 0.48 -17.53 -0.13
CA GLY A 120 -0.23 -18.75 -0.47
C GLY A 120 0.82 -19.84 -0.70
N PRO A 121 0.57 -21.11 -0.31
CA PRO A 121 1.49 -22.18 -0.70
C PRO A 121 1.65 -22.20 -2.22
N ALA A 122 2.84 -22.57 -2.70
CA ALA A 122 3.01 -22.94 -4.11
C ALA A 122 1.92 -23.96 -4.48
N PRO A 123 1.30 -23.88 -5.68
CA PRO A 123 0.44 -24.96 -6.14
C PRO A 123 1.33 -26.21 -6.34
N TRP A 124 1.16 -27.13 -5.36
CA TRP A 124 1.72 -28.47 -5.18
C TRP A 124 3.25 -28.60 -5.05
#